data_AF-A0A9W9YTE2-F1
#
_entry.id   AF-A0A9W9YTE2-F1
#
_cell.length_a   1.000
_cell.length_b   1.000
_cell.length_c   1.000
_cell.angle_alpha   90.00
_cell.angle_beta   90.00
_cell.angle_gamma   90.00
#
_symmetry.space_group_name_H-M   'P 1'
#
loop_
_entity.id
_entity.type
_entity.pdbx_description
1 polymer ?
#
loop_
_entity_poly.entity_id
_entity_poly.type
_entity_poly.pdbx_seq_one_letter_code
_entity_poly.pdbx_strand_id
1 'polypeptide(L)'
;MPSENILSHFWELASTDETIRLKAASQLLYSLDQAQTQQDESRKEEEDSNDEDSCCDQLEYSVTRLVKGLASSRKGARQGFATVLTEVLSEFGSLSPERVLKLIAQNLEVTGSSKAWEERDCYIGQIFGMMSILRSQCEQDKISSLDTEWLGLLITRIMELSKKKSYLQELCAKVIVDIFTLVSTDVFLKCVYPSVKEIVESGWMSTTPEMLLISLALQRCWGDHIDKDVMKGGWKCSLIADKQNYQDMGTVLQDSISSHPRVHCVWDEISLALIGNPAGDFELFWNTVVQDGLFQSTHDRKFLGFQLVKKILPQISAKQVSVLFSGHMMRSFINSLSSSQSYLHEAGKQLASSLPALVNQNTDPGVPVLLLKQLLGRQGNMHFDKLTKTRTVDNLLGTLKGSGPKTFVAWLLDIFERGFVEDSTESE
;
A
#
# COMPACT_ATOMS: atom_id res chain seq x y z
N MET A 1 -25.07 33.79 -3.01
CA MET A 1 -25.36 32.71 -4.00
C MET A 1 -24.14 32.55 -4.88
N PRO A 2 -23.57 31.35 -5.07
CA PRO A 2 -22.41 31.15 -5.94
C PRO A 2 -22.75 31.49 -7.40
N SER A 3 -21.78 32.01 -8.15
CA SER A 3 -21.96 32.29 -9.57
C SER A 3 -22.22 31.00 -10.36
N GLU A 4 -23.00 31.06 -11.46
CA GLU A 4 -23.22 29.90 -12.34
C GLU A 4 -21.91 29.30 -12.85
N ASN A 5 -20.87 30.14 -12.99
CA ASN A 5 -19.53 29.74 -13.41
C ASN A 5 -18.90 28.74 -12.42
N ILE A 6 -18.92 29.04 -11.11
CA ILE A 6 -18.37 28.17 -10.05
C ILE A 6 -19.10 26.81 -10.00
N LEU A 7 -20.41 26.81 -10.19
CA LEU A 7 -21.22 25.59 -10.12
C LEU A 7 -20.88 24.58 -11.24
N SER A 8 -20.47 25.08 -12.40
CA SER A 8 -20.13 24.25 -13.56
C SER A 8 -18.88 23.39 -13.33
N HIS A 9 -17.86 23.96 -12.67
CA HIS A 9 -16.58 23.27 -12.43
C HIS A 9 -16.73 22.02 -11.57
N PHE A 10 -17.64 22.00 -10.59
CA PHE A 10 -17.86 20.83 -9.74
C PHE A 10 -18.32 19.58 -10.51
N TRP A 11 -19.01 19.76 -11.64
CA TRP A 11 -19.41 18.63 -12.48
C TRP A 11 -18.22 18.01 -13.22
N GLU A 12 -17.31 18.87 -13.66
CA GLU A 12 -16.09 18.52 -14.40
C GLU A 12 -15.01 17.90 -13.51
N LEU A 13 -14.96 18.27 -12.22
CA LEU A 13 -14.10 17.61 -11.22
C LEU A 13 -14.40 16.10 -11.07
N ALA A 14 -15.62 15.68 -11.41
CA ALA A 14 -16.02 14.27 -11.41
C ALA A 14 -15.83 13.59 -12.78
N SER A 15 -15.09 14.20 -13.72
CA SER A 15 -14.73 13.58 -14.99
C SER A 15 -13.73 12.44 -14.79
N THR A 16 -13.81 11.40 -15.63
CA THR A 16 -12.78 10.36 -15.69
C THR A 16 -11.54 10.80 -16.47
N ASP A 17 -11.65 11.86 -17.27
CA ASP A 17 -10.53 12.48 -17.99
C ASP A 17 -9.74 13.42 -17.06
N GLU A 18 -8.45 13.14 -16.90
CA GLU A 18 -7.55 13.92 -16.06
C GLU A 18 -7.40 15.37 -16.53
N THR A 19 -7.33 15.59 -17.84
CA THR A 19 -7.16 16.93 -18.42
C THR A 19 -8.36 17.82 -18.11
N ILE A 20 -9.57 17.24 -18.19
CA ILE A 20 -10.80 17.94 -17.84
C ILE A 20 -10.81 18.28 -16.35
N ARG A 21 -10.43 17.33 -15.48
CA ARG A 21 -10.37 17.57 -14.03
C ARG A 21 -9.38 18.68 -13.68
N LEU A 22 -8.17 18.66 -14.23
CA LEU A 22 -7.14 19.65 -13.96
C LEU A 22 -7.56 21.05 -14.42
N LYS A 23 -8.16 21.16 -15.61
CA LYS A 23 -8.69 22.44 -16.11
C LYS A 23 -9.78 22.99 -15.17
N ALA A 24 -10.74 22.16 -14.77
CA ALA A 24 -11.79 22.57 -13.86
C ALA A 24 -11.27 22.96 -12.47
N ALA A 25 -10.25 22.24 -11.98
CA ALA A 25 -9.56 22.56 -10.73
C ALA A 25 -8.94 23.95 -10.77
N SER A 26 -8.10 24.23 -11.78
CA SER A 26 -7.45 25.55 -11.93
C SER A 26 -8.44 26.70 -12.09
N GLN A 27 -9.53 26.48 -12.85
CA GLN A 27 -10.56 27.51 -13.04
C GLN A 27 -11.36 27.78 -11.77
N LEU A 28 -11.65 26.75 -10.98
CA LEU A 28 -12.31 26.90 -9.70
C LEU A 28 -11.41 27.66 -8.72
N LEU A 29 -10.14 27.27 -8.57
CA LEU A 29 -9.17 27.97 -7.70
C LEU A 29 -9.05 29.45 -8.06
N TYR A 30 -8.86 29.76 -9.36
CA TYR A 30 -8.82 31.14 -9.84
C TYR A 30 -10.09 31.94 -9.50
N SER A 31 -11.26 31.32 -9.65
CA SER A 31 -12.53 31.99 -9.34
C SER A 31 -12.69 32.24 -7.83
N LEU A 32 -12.19 31.33 -6.99
CA LEU A 32 -12.22 31.47 -5.54
C LEU A 32 -11.23 32.53 -5.05
N ASP A 33 -10.04 32.58 -5.63
CA ASP A 33 -9.02 33.58 -5.33
C ASP A 33 -9.53 34.99 -5.63
N GLN A 34 -10.16 35.18 -6.80
CA GLN A 34 -10.81 36.45 -7.13
C GLN A 34 -11.93 36.82 -6.16
N ALA A 35 -12.78 35.87 -5.80
CA ALA A 35 -13.90 36.11 -4.90
C ALA A 35 -13.43 36.47 -3.48
N GLN A 36 -12.39 35.80 -2.99
CA GLN A 36 -11.80 36.09 -1.68
C GLN A 36 -11.09 37.45 -1.70
N THR A 37 -10.28 37.72 -2.72
CA THR A 37 -9.57 39.01 -2.87
C THR A 37 -10.53 40.20 -2.89
N GLN A 38 -11.64 40.10 -3.63
CA GLN A 38 -12.66 41.15 -3.67
C GLN A 38 -13.30 41.40 -2.30
N GLN A 39 -13.56 40.34 -1.53
CA GLN A 39 -14.11 40.47 -0.19
C GLN A 39 -13.09 41.11 0.77
N ASP A 40 -11.83 40.71 0.68
CA ASP A 40 -10.76 41.28 1.51
C ASP A 40 -10.50 42.76 1.19
N GLU A 41 -10.61 43.15 -0.08
CA GLU A 41 -10.57 44.56 -0.49
C GLU A 41 -11.74 45.35 0.07
N SER A 42 -12.97 44.84 -0.04
CA SER A 42 -14.16 45.51 0.50
C SER A 42 -14.11 45.70 2.03
N ARG A 43 -13.52 44.75 2.76
CA ARG A 43 -13.35 44.84 4.22
C ARG A 43 -12.31 45.86 4.64
N LYS A 44 -11.24 46.04 3.87
CA LYS A 44 -10.23 47.08 4.16
C LYS A 44 -10.79 48.50 4.05
N GLU A 45 -11.90 48.67 3.33
CA GLU A 45 -12.62 49.94 3.23
C GLU A 45 -13.62 50.16 4.40
N GLU A 46 -13.99 49.09 5.13
CA GLU A 46 -14.88 49.13 6.30
C GLU A 46 -14.04 49.02 7.61
N GLU A 47 -13.56 50.17 8.13
CA GLU A 47 -12.59 50.32 9.24
C GLU A 47 -12.91 49.65 10.62
N ASP A 48 -13.89 48.76 10.76
CA ASP A 48 -14.35 48.25 12.09
C ASP A 48 -14.77 46.77 12.16
N SER A 49 -14.38 45.91 11.19
CA SER A 49 -14.69 44.47 11.30
C SER A 49 -13.54 43.68 11.96
N ASN A 50 -13.72 43.28 13.22
CA ASN A 50 -12.86 42.35 13.98
C ASN A 50 -12.82 40.89 13.42
N ASP A 51 -13.16 40.69 12.15
CA ASP A 51 -13.37 39.38 11.53
C ASP A 51 -12.39 39.17 10.34
N GLU A 52 -11.11 39.48 10.56
CA GLU A 52 -10.02 39.37 9.56
C GLU A 52 -9.85 37.94 9.01
N ASP A 53 -10.39 36.93 9.67
CA ASP A 53 -10.15 35.50 9.37
C ASP A 53 -11.36 34.79 8.70
N SER A 54 -12.35 35.56 8.27
CA SER A 54 -13.62 35.04 7.75
C SER A 54 -13.58 34.82 6.24
N CYS A 55 -13.89 33.60 5.77
CA CYS A 55 -13.94 33.29 4.33
C CYS A 55 -15.09 34.02 3.62
N CYS A 56 -14.96 34.23 2.31
CA CYS A 56 -16.09 34.64 1.50
C CYS A 56 -17.15 33.54 1.37
N ASP A 57 -18.42 33.95 1.17
CA ASP A 57 -19.55 33.03 1.00
C ASP A 57 -19.29 31.99 -0.10
N GLN A 58 -18.59 32.39 -1.16
CA GLN A 58 -18.26 31.52 -2.29
C GLN A 58 -17.23 30.47 -1.91
N LEU A 59 -16.21 30.85 -1.13
CA LEU A 59 -15.20 29.93 -0.61
C LEU A 59 -15.82 28.96 0.38
N GLU A 60 -16.61 29.44 1.34
CA GLU A 60 -17.26 28.58 2.34
C GLU A 60 -18.24 27.58 1.70
N TYR A 61 -19.03 28.05 0.72
CA TYR A 61 -19.88 27.19 -0.08
C TYR A 61 -19.06 26.12 -0.82
N SER A 62 -17.97 26.53 -1.45
CA SER A 62 -17.15 25.65 -2.28
C SER A 62 -16.44 24.61 -1.45
N VAL A 63 -15.85 24.95 -0.31
CA VAL A 63 -15.25 24.00 0.64
C VAL A 63 -16.29 23.00 1.13
N THR A 64 -17.48 23.46 1.52
CA THR A 64 -18.57 22.57 1.95
C THR A 64 -18.97 21.60 0.83
N ARG A 65 -19.05 22.09 -0.41
CA ARG A 65 -19.36 21.26 -1.58
C ARG A 65 -18.24 20.29 -1.94
N LEU A 66 -16.97 20.72 -1.78
CA LEU A 66 -15.79 19.87 -1.94
C LEU A 66 -15.83 18.71 -0.96
N VAL A 67 -16.04 19.00 0.33
CA VAL A 67 -16.16 18.00 1.41
C VAL A 67 -17.29 17.00 1.11
N LYS A 68 -18.49 17.47 0.78
CA LYS A 68 -19.61 16.58 0.42
C LYS A 68 -19.30 15.69 -0.77
N GLY A 69 -18.58 16.21 -1.76
CA GLY A 69 -18.22 15.46 -2.96
C GLY A 69 -17.20 14.34 -2.73
N LEU A 70 -16.48 14.33 -1.59
CA LEU A 70 -15.59 13.24 -1.21
C LEU A 70 -16.34 11.91 -1.00
N ALA A 71 -17.62 11.98 -0.64
CA ALA A 71 -18.50 10.81 -0.54
C ALA A 71 -19.20 10.45 -1.86
N SER A 72 -18.84 11.09 -2.98
CA SER A 72 -19.43 10.75 -4.28
C SER A 72 -19.00 9.35 -4.75
N SER A 73 -19.95 8.61 -5.34
CA SER A 73 -19.72 7.31 -5.98
C SER A 73 -19.34 7.44 -7.47
N ARG A 74 -19.36 8.65 -8.03
CA ARG A 74 -18.99 8.90 -9.44
C ARG A 74 -17.50 8.63 -9.65
N LYS A 75 -17.17 7.93 -10.75
CA LYS A 75 -15.79 7.64 -11.13
C LYS A 75 -15.01 8.96 -11.31
N GLY A 76 -13.88 9.10 -10.63
CA GLY A 76 -13.03 10.30 -10.68
C GLY A 76 -13.39 11.41 -9.68
N ALA A 77 -14.60 11.41 -9.11
CA ALA A 77 -15.04 12.47 -8.21
C ALA A 77 -14.15 12.59 -6.97
N ARG A 78 -13.91 11.50 -6.23
CA ARG A 78 -13.06 11.56 -5.02
C ARG A 78 -11.68 12.13 -5.30
N GLN A 79 -11.09 11.79 -6.45
CA GLN A 79 -9.78 12.30 -6.86
C GLN A 79 -9.83 13.79 -7.16
N GLY A 80 -10.76 14.25 -8.01
CA GLY A 80 -10.87 15.66 -8.37
C GLY A 80 -11.22 16.54 -7.17
N PHE A 81 -12.19 16.11 -6.36
CA PHE A 81 -12.62 16.84 -5.17
C PHE A 81 -11.54 16.89 -4.09
N ALA A 82 -10.83 15.79 -3.81
CA ALA A 82 -9.73 15.80 -2.84
C ALA A 82 -8.54 16.63 -3.31
N THR A 83 -8.23 16.61 -4.62
CA THR A 83 -7.16 17.43 -5.20
C THR A 83 -7.47 18.90 -5.01
N VAL A 84 -8.64 19.37 -5.44
CA VAL A 84 -9.02 20.78 -5.28
C VAL A 84 -9.13 21.16 -3.81
N LEU A 85 -9.67 20.29 -2.95
CA LEU A 85 -9.69 20.56 -1.51
C LEU A 85 -8.27 20.75 -0.96
N THR A 86 -7.31 19.93 -1.39
CA THR A 86 -5.90 20.08 -0.98
C THR A 86 -5.36 21.46 -1.36
N GLU A 87 -5.54 21.86 -2.63
CA GLU A 87 -5.05 23.16 -3.12
C GLU A 87 -5.75 24.36 -2.44
N VAL A 88 -7.07 24.28 -2.23
CA VAL A 88 -7.82 25.32 -1.51
C VAL A 88 -7.30 25.45 -0.07
N LEU A 89 -6.92 24.35 0.58
CA LEU A 89 -6.40 24.43 1.94
C LEU A 89 -4.96 24.96 2.00
N SER A 90 -4.16 24.76 0.96
CA SER A 90 -2.81 25.31 0.88
C SER A 90 -2.77 26.79 0.49
N GLU A 91 -3.74 27.25 -0.31
CA GLU A 91 -3.79 28.65 -0.77
C GLU A 91 -4.49 29.60 0.21
N PHE A 92 -5.52 29.13 0.93
CA PHE A 92 -6.38 30.00 1.72
C PHE A 92 -6.16 29.81 3.23
N GLY A 93 -5.31 30.65 3.83
CA GLY A 93 -4.95 30.59 5.26
C GLY A 93 -6.13 30.68 6.25
N SER A 94 -7.24 31.31 5.85
CA SER A 94 -8.49 31.38 6.63
C SER A 94 -9.18 30.01 6.88
N LEU A 95 -8.72 28.96 6.20
CA LEU A 95 -9.24 27.60 6.31
C LEU A 95 -8.31 26.72 7.16
N SER A 96 -8.38 26.88 8.48
CA SER A 96 -7.58 26.05 9.38
C SER A 96 -7.91 24.55 9.25
N PRO A 97 -6.93 23.65 9.46
CA PRO A 97 -7.16 22.21 9.50
C PRO A 97 -8.31 21.78 10.44
N GLU A 98 -8.43 22.39 11.61
CA GLU A 98 -9.48 22.10 12.60
C GLU A 98 -10.87 22.48 12.09
N ARG A 99 -10.99 23.63 11.40
CA ARG A 99 -12.25 24.04 10.77
C ARG A 99 -12.69 22.99 9.75
N VAL A 100 -11.76 22.49 8.96
CA VAL A 100 -12.09 21.54 7.88
C VAL A 100 -12.36 20.15 8.44
N LEU A 101 -11.66 19.72 9.50
CA LEU A 101 -12.00 18.51 10.26
C LEU A 101 -13.44 18.58 10.79
N LYS A 102 -13.89 19.73 11.29
CA LYS A 102 -15.28 19.94 11.71
C LYS A 102 -16.25 19.85 10.54
N LEU A 103 -15.93 20.47 9.40
CA LEU A 103 -16.76 20.38 8.19
C LEU A 103 -16.88 18.94 7.68
N ILE A 104 -15.80 18.16 7.70
CA ILE A 104 -15.80 16.74 7.36
C ILE A 104 -16.70 15.96 8.31
N ALA A 105 -16.55 16.15 9.62
CA ALA A 105 -17.36 15.46 10.61
C ALA A 105 -18.87 15.77 10.46
N GLN A 106 -19.22 17.03 10.20
CA GLN A 106 -20.62 17.46 10.05
C GLN A 106 -21.25 16.97 8.74
N ASN A 107 -20.51 17.02 7.63
CA ASN A 107 -21.10 16.77 6.30
C ASN A 107 -21.00 15.30 5.87
N LEU A 108 -20.11 14.52 6.48
CA LEU A 108 -19.89 13.09 6.17
C LEU A 108 -20.24 12.19 7.37
N GLU A 109 -21.10 12.65 8.27
CA GLU A 109 -21.59 11.86 9.40
C GLU A 109 -22.36 10.63 8.91
N VAL A 110 -22.04 9.47 9.49
CA VAL A 110 -22.81 8.25 9.24
C VAL A 110 -23.87 8.11 10.32
N THR A 111 -25.13 8.27 9.93
CA THR A 111 -26.28 8.06 10.81
C THR A 111 -26.79 6.61 10.69
N GLY A 112 -27.41 6.10 11.74
CA GLY A 112 -27.90 4.70 11.79
C GLY A 112 -28.97 4.33 10.75
N SER A 113 -29.54 5.31 10.03
CA SER A 113 -30.49 5.12 8.94
C SER A 113 -29.83 5.05 7.54
N SER A 114 -28.52 5.26 7.44
CA SER A 114 -27.79 5.29 6.17
C SER A 114 -27.72 3.91 5.52
N LYS A 115 -27.83 3.84 4.19
CA LYS A 115 -27.62 2.57 3.48
C LYS A 115 -26.15 2.18 3.57
N ALA A 116 -25.85 0.87 3.55
CA ALA A 116 -24.47 0.37 3.70
C ALA A 116 -23.47 0.94 2.67
N TRP A 117 -23.92 1.23 1.44
CA TRP A 117 -23.07 1.85 0.42
C TRP A 117 -22.85 3.34 0.65
N GLU A 118 -23.84 4.06 1.20
CA GLU A 118 -23.73 5.48 1.60
C GLU A 118 -22.77 5.60 2.79
N GLU A 119 -22.94 4.73 3.80
CA GLU A 119 -22.04 4.61 4.94
C GLU A 119 -20.59 4.41 4.48
N ARG A 120 -20.36 3.47 3.55
CA ARG A 120 -19.04 3.20 2.99
C ARG A 120 -18.46 4.43 2.30
N ASP A 121 -19.26 5.10 1.47
CA ASP A 121 -18.80 6.25 0.70
C ASP A 121 -18.49 7.45 1.61
N CYS A 122 -19.26 7.65 2.70
CA CYS A 122 -18.96 8.64 3.74
C CYS A 122 -17.65 8.34 4.46
N TYR A 123 -17.42 7.10 4.93
CA TYR A 123 -16.16 6.77 5.61
C TYR A 123 -14.93 6.95 4.71
N ILE A 124 -15.02 6.51 3.46
CA ILE A 124 -13.94 6.72 2.48
C ILE A 124 -13.75 8.23 2.24
N GLY A 125 -14.84 8.99 2.13
CA GLY A 125 -14.80 10.44 1.98
C GLY A 125 -14.08 11.14 3.14
N GLN A 126 -14.32 10.70 4.39
CA GLN A 126 -13.61 11.23 5.56
C GLN A 126 -12.10 10.98 5.47
N ILE A 127 -11.68 9.79 5.02
CA ILE A 127 -10.27 9.47 4.82
C ILE A 127 -9.65 10.37 3.74
N PHE A 128 -10.31 10.55 2.59
CA PHE A 128 -9.85 11.48 1.55
C PHE A 128 -9.74 12.92 2.08
N GLY A 129 -10.70 13.35 2.91
CA GLY A 129 -10.66 14.67 3.54
C GLY A 129 -9.46 14.85 4.45
N MET A 130 -9.19 13.87 5.31
CA MET A 130 -8.00 13.88 6.18
C MET A 130 -6.69 13.85 5.39
N MET A 131 -6.62 13.07 4.29
CA MET A 131 -5.45 13.10 3.41
C MET A 131 -5.28 14.46 2.71
N SER A 132 -6.38 15.13 2.36
CA SER A 132 -6.33 16.48 1.75
C SER A 132 -5.77 17.50 2.74
N ILE A 133 -6.21 17.44 4.01
CA ILE A 133 -5.66 18.26 5.09
C ILE A 133 -4.17 17.98 5.26
N LEU A 134 -3.75 16.72 5.44
CA LEU A 134 -2.34 16.36 5.62
C LEU A 134 -1.45 16.92 4.50
N ARG A 135 -1.88 16.75 3.24
CA ARG A 135 -1.11 17.19 2.07
C ARG A 135 -1.05 18.71 1.95
N SER A 136 -2.13 19.41 2.31
CA SER A 136 -2.15 20.88 2.29
C SER A 136 -1.16 21.53 3.27
N GLN A 137 -0.78 20.80 4.33
CA GLN A 137 0.14 21.27 5.37
C GLN A 137 1.60 20.89 5.10
N CYS A 138 1.89 20.26 3.96
CA CYS A 138 3.25 19.88 3.58
C CYS A 138 3.94 21.02 2.84
N GLU A 139 5.03 21.55 3.40
CA GLU A 139 5.94 22.48 2.73
C GLU A 139 7.24 21.74 2.38
N GLN A 140 7.69 21.80 1.12
CA GLN A 140 8.87 21.04 0.67
C GLN A 140 8.80 19.56 1.08
N ASP A 141 7.64 18.94 0.86
CA ASP A 141 7.30 17.55 1.22
C ASP A 141 7.34 17.24 2.74
N LYS A 142 7.37 18.27 3.61
CA LYS A 142 7.44 18.10 5.07
C LYS A 142 6.46 18.98 5.85
N ILE A 143 5.86 18.38 6.88
CA ILE A 143 5.10 19.05 7.92
C ILE A 143 6.08 19.39 9.05
N SER A 144 6.39 20.67 9.18
CA SER A 144 7.38 21.19 10.14
C SER A 144 6.78 22.16 11.17
N SER A 145 5.51 22.54 11.01
CA SER A 145 4.83 23.40 11.99
C SER A 145 4.77 22.72 13.36
N LEU A 146 5.10 23.48 14.41
CA LEU A 146 5.00 23.03 15.80
C LEU A 146 3.57 23.09 16.35
N ASP A 147 2.67 23.78 15.64
CA ASP A 147 1.23 23.70 15.88
C ASP A 147 0.69 22.40 15.26
N THR A 148 0.57 21.39 16.11
CA THR A 148 0.26 20.02 15.72
C THR A 148 -1.02 19.50 16.38
N GLU A 149 -1.86 20.38 16.93
CA GLU A 149 -3.11 19.96 17.60
C GLU A 149 -4.05 19.28 16.60
N TRP A 150 -4.23 19.87 15.41
CA TRP A 150 -4.98 19.25 14.33
C TRP A 150 -4.44 17.89 13.91
N LEU A 151 -3.13 17.67 13.94
CA LEU A 151 -2.50 16.41 13.51
C LEU A 151 -2.82 15.30 14.51
N GLY A 152 -2.74 15.59 15.81
CA GLY A 152 -3.16 14.65 16.86
C GLY A 152 -4.64 14.30 16.78
N LEU A 153 -5.50 15.30 16.54
CA LEU A 153 -6.93 15.07 16.28
C LEU A 153 -7.16 14.20 15.04
N LEU A 154 -6.45 14.48 13.94
CA LEU A 154 -6.54 13.73 12.70
C LEU A 154 -6.14 12.26 12.90
N ILE A 155 -4.99 11.99 13.54
CA ILE A 155 -4.54 10.62 13.83
C ILE A 155 -5.58 9.90 14.68
N THR A 156 -6.13 10.57 15.69
CA THR A 156 -7.19 10.01 16.55
C THR A 156 -8.42 9.63 15.72
N ARG A 157 -8.88 10.50 14.81
CA ARG A 157 -10.00 10.20 13.91
C ARG A 157 -9.72 9.05 12.95
N ILE A 158 -8.51 8.95 12.40
CA ILE A 158 -8.09 7.81 11.58
C ILE A 158 -8.17 6.49 12.36
N MET A 159 -7.69 6.49 13.62
CA MET A 159 -7.76 5.32 14.51
C MET A 159 -9.19 4.98 14.94
N GLU A 160 -10.08 5.96 15.07
CA GLU A 160 -11.50 5.70 15.32
C GLU A 160 -12.19 5.09 14.09
N LEU A 161 -11.86 5.58 12.88
CA LEU A 161 -12.39 5.04 11.63
C LEU A 161 -11.95 3.61 11.36
N SER A 162 -10.71 3.25 11.69
CA SER A 162 -10.21 1.88 11.50
C SER A 162 -11.01 0.85 12.32
N LYS A 163 -11.62 1.27 13.43
CA LYS A 163 -12.48 0.43 14.28
C LYS A 163 -13.91 0.29 13.77
N LYS A 164 -14.33 1.03 12.74
CA LYS A 164 -15.73 1.02 12.25
C LYS A 164 -16.04 -0.19 11.37
N LYS A 165 -15.20 -0.49 10.38
CA LYS A 165 -15.39 -1.59 9.42
C LYS A 165 -14.04 -2.16 8.99
N SER A 166 -13.97 -3.47 8.77
CA SER A 166 -12.73 -4.17 8.39
C SER A 166 -12.08 -3.63 7.12
N TYR A 167 -12.86 -3.30 6.08
CA TYR A 167 -12.33 -2.77 4.82
C TYR A 167 -11.64 -1.39 4.95
N LEU A 168 -11.80 -0.69 6.08
CA LEU A 168 -11.13 0.58 6.36
C LEU A 168 -9.77 0.38 7.04
N GLN A 169 -9.52 -0.78 7.65
CA GLN A 169 -8.36 -1.02 8.51
C GLN A 169 -7.05 -0.81 7.74
N GLU A 170 -6.87 -1.52 6.62
CA GLU A 170 -5.69 -1.38 5.75
C GLU A 170 -5.49 0.07 5.28
N LEU A 171 -6.57 0.74 4.89
CA LEU A 171 -6.52 2.11 4.38
C LEU A 171 -6.13 3.12 5.46
N CYS A 172 -6.73 3.04 6.65
CA CYS A 172 -6.39 3.88 7.79
C CYS A 172 -4.93 3.67 8.21
N ALA A 173 -4.48 2.42 8.28
CA ALA A 173 -3.09 2.11 8.61
C ALA A 173 -2.11 2.69 7.58
N LYS A 174 -2.46 2.64 6.29
CA LYS A 174 -1.66 3.27 5.24
C LYS A 174 -1.54 4.79 5.40
N VAL A 175 -2.61 5.48 5.81
CA VAL A 175 -2.55 6.93 6.10
C VAL A 175 -1.58 7.21 7.24
N ILE A 176 -1.59 6.41 8.31
CA ILE A 176 -0.62 6.55 9.40
C ILE A 176 0.82 6.35 8.91
N VAL A 177 1.05 5.35 8.05
CA VAL A 177 2.36 5.13 7.42
C VAL A 177 2.78 6.33 6.56
N ASP A 178 1.85 6.94 5.81
CA ASP A 178 2.14 8.13 5.00
C ASP A 178 2.58 9.30 5.89
N ILE A 179 1.93 9.51 7.05
CA ILE A 179 2.31 10.55 8.02
C ILE A 179 3.79 10.42 8.43
N PHE A 180 4.30 9.20 8.64
CA PHE A 180 5.71 9.00 8.99
C PHE A 180 6.67 9.54 7.95
N THR A 181 6.27 9.56 6.67
CA THR A 181 7.10 10.09 5.58
C THR A 181 6.97 11.61 5.44
N LEU A 182 5.87 12.19 5.90
CA LEU A 182 5.53 13.59 5.73
C LEU A 182 5.97 14.48 6.90
N VAL A 183 6.26 13.95 8.09
CA VAL A 183 6.61 14.80 9.25
C VAL A 183 8.11 15.04 9.40
N SER A 184 8.46 16.17 10.02
CA SER A 184 9.80 16.44 10.57
C SER A 184 10.03 15.66 11.87
N THR A 185 11.29 15.58 12.32
CA THR A 185 11.66 14.88 13.56
C THR A 185 10.96 15.45 14.78
N ASP A 186 10.89 16.79 14.90
CA ASP A 186 10.26 17.44 16.05
C ASP A 186 8.75 17.14 16.11
N VAL A 187 8.07 17.22 14.96
CA VAL A 187 6.64 16.87 14.85
C VAL A 187 6.40 15.40 15.15
N PHE A 188 7.29 14.51 14.68
CA PHE A 188 7.20 13.08 14.97
C PHE A 188 7.28 12.81 16.48
N LEU A 189 8.32 13.30 17.14
CA LEU A 189 8.56 13.05 18.56
C LEU A 189 7.48 13.66 19.46
N LYS A 190 7.02 14.89 19.13
CA LYS A 190 6.05 15.62 19.93
C LYS A 190 4.62 15.11 19.77
N CYS A 191 4.22 14.74 18.55
CA CYS A 191 2.82 14.47 18.21
C CYS A 191 2.59 13.04 17.72
N VAL A 192 3.28 12.63 16.66
CA VAL A 192 2.96 11.38 15.95
C VAL A 192 3.31 10.15 16.79
N TYR A 193 4.53 10.09 17.34
CA TYR A 193 4.99 8.94 18.12
C TYR A 193 4.10 8.66 19.33
N PRO A 194 3.76 9.63 20.20
CA PRO A 194 2.80 9.41 21.29
C PRO A 194 1.47 8.81 20.84
N SER A 195 0.94 9.21 19.68
CA SER A 195 -0.34 8.70 19.16
C SER A 195 -0.28 7.25 18.67
N VAL A 196 0.87 6.77 18.21
CA VAL A 196 1.03 5.40 17.69
C VAL A 196 1.82 4.48 18.64
N LYS A 197 2.31 5.01 19.77
CA LYS A 197 3.18 4.31 20.71
C LYS A 197 2.57 2.99 21.20
N GLU A 198 1.30 3.01 21.59
CA GLU A 198 0.59 1.81 22.08
C GLU A 198 0.53 0.70 21.03
N ILE A 199 0.42 1.06 19.74
CA ILE A 199 0.40 0.08 18.64
C ILE A 199 1.72 -0.69 18.62
N VAL A 200 2.85 0.00 18.79
CA VAL A 200 4.19 -0.59 18.73
C VAL A 200 4.50 -1.38 20.00
N GLU A 201 4.10 -0.86 21.16
CA GLU A 201 4.34 -1.48 22.47
C GLU A 201 3.51 -2.75 22.70
N SER A 202 2.36 -2.86 22.04
CA SER A 202 1.50 -4.05 22.18
C SER A 202 2.16 -5.33 21.67
N GLY A 203 3.08 -5.21 20.71
CA GLY A 203 3.89 -6.33 20.22
C GLY A 203 3.07 -7.53 19.78
N TRP A 204 3.63 -8.74 19.88
CA TRP A 204 2.97 -9.95 19.37
C TRP A 204 1.67 -10.35 20.10
N MET A 205 1.33 -9.72 21.24
CA MET A 205 0.15 -10.07 22.03
C MET A 205 -1.17 -9.75 21.34
N SER A 206 -1.24 -8.70 20.53
CA SER A 206 -2.46 -8.25 19.86
C SER A 206 -2.24 -7.71 18.44
N THR A 207 -1.04 -7.88 17.90
CA THR A 207 -0.68 -7.37 16.57
C THR A 207 -1.59 -7.94 15.47
N THR A 208 -2.21 -7.04 14.71
CA THR A 208 -2.90 -7.34 13.44
C THR A 208 -1.98 -7.02 12.25
N PRO A 209 -2.33 -7.42 11.00
CA PRO A 209 -1.58 -7.01 9.80
C PRO A 209 -1.36 -5.50 9.68
N GLU A 210 -2.33 -4.70 10.11
CA GLU A 210 -2.27 -3.23 10.11
C GLU A 210 -1.33 -2.69 11.19
N MET A 211 -1.38 -3.26 12.40
CA MET A 211 -0.44 -2.88 13.47
C MET A 211 0.99 -3.26 13.11
N LEU A 212 1.19 -4.41 12.45
CA LEU A 212 2.48 -4.84 11.93
C LEU A 212 2.98 -3.89 10.83
N LEU A 213 2.10 -3.48 9.91
CA LEU A 213 2.41 -2.49 8.87
C LEU A 213 2.90 -1.17 9.50
N ILE A 214 2.15 -0.63 10.47
CA ILE A 214 2.52 0.62 11.16
C ILE A 214 3.85 0.44 11.88
N SER A 215 4.06 -0.67 12.59
CA SER A 215 5.26 -0.92 13.39
C SER A 215 6.52 -1.09 12.52
N LEU A 216 6.42 -1.81 11.40
CA LEU A 216 7.51 -1.97 10.43
C LEU A 216 7.87 -0.63 9.78
N ALA A 217 6.88 0.14 9.33
CA ALA A 217 7.10 1.44 8.72
C ALA A 217 7.71 2.44 9.71
N LEU A 218 7.24 2.44 10.96
CA LEU A 218 7.78 3.26 12.04
C LEU A 218 9.24 2.90 12.33
N GLN A 219 9.59 1.61 12.40
CA GLN A 219 10.98 1.17 12.55
C GLN A 219 11.85 1.58 11.35
N ARG A 220 11.34 1.48 10.12
CA ARG A 220 12.07 1.88 8.91
C ARG A 220 12.32 3.39 8.84
N CYS A 221 11.33 4.21 9.20
CA CYS A 221 11.43 5.66 9.10
C CYS A 221 12.11 6.31 10.32
N TRP A 222 11.91 5.73 11.52
CA TRP A 222 12.21 6.40 12.79
C TRP A 222 12.95 5.52 13.79
N GLY A 223 13.43 4.34 13.39
CA GLY A 223 14.07 3.36 14.30
C GLY A 223 15.19 3.92 15.17
N ASP A 224 15.98 4.86 14.64
CA ASP A 224 17.08 5.52 15.38
C ASP A 224 16.60 6.49 16.48
N HIS A 225 15.34 6.92 16.42
CA HIS A 225 14.71 7.83 17.37
C HIS A 225 13.88 7.11 18.43
N ILE A 226 13.79 5.77 18.34
CA ILE A 226 12.96 4.95 19.23
C ILE A 226 13.87 4.13 20.14
N ASP A 227 13.50 4.06 21.42
CA ASP A 227 14.23 3.26 22.39
C ASP A 227 14.14 1.77 22.03
N LYS A 228 15.31 1.13 21.94
CA LYS A 228 15.42 -0.32 21.64
C LYS A 228 14.77 -1.18 22.71
N ASP A 229 14.70 -0.71 23.96
CA ASP A 229 14.10 -1.47 25.04
C ASP A 229 12.57 -1.44 24.96
N VAL A 230 11.97 -0.38 24.41
CA VAL A 230 10.54 -0.33 24.05
C VAL A 230 10.23 -1.44 23.02
N MET A 231 11.08 -1.59 22.01
CA MET A 231 10.91 -2.65 21.01
C MET A 231 11.07 -4.05 21.62
N LYS A 232 12.01 -4.26 22.54
CA LYS A 232 12.18 -5.57 23.19
C LYS A 232 11.06 -5.92 24.17
N GLY A 233 10.29 -4.94 24.63
CA GLY A 233 9.16 -5.17 25.53
C GLY A 233 7.99 -5.90 24.86
N GLY A 234 7.69 -5.56 23.60
CA GLY A 234 6.59 -6.16 22.83
C GLY A 234 7.03 -7.20 21.79
N TRP A 235 8.27 -7.11 21.30
CA TRP A 235 8.80 -7.95 20.23
C TRP A 235 9.95 -8.81 20.76
N LYS A 236 10.18 -10.01 20.19
CA LYS A 236 11.26 -10.91 20.66
C LYS A 236 12.66 -10.34 20.42
N CYS A 237 12.77 -9.40 19.48
CA CYS A 237 14.00 -8.69 19.13
C CYS A 237 13.69 -7.23 18.85
N SER A 238 14.67 -6.34 19.02
CA SER A 238 14.51 -4.92 18.70
C SER A 238 14.22 -4.69 17.22
N LEU A 239 14.76 -5.52 16.32
CA LEU A 239 14.43 -5.51 14.89
C LEU A 239 13.19 -6.41 14.67
N ILE A 240 12.10 -5.85 14.15
CA ILE A 240 10.85 -6.60 13.95
C ILE A 240 11.06 -7.69 12.89
N ALA A 241 11.78 -7.38 11.81
CA ALA A 241 12.10 -8.32 10.73
C ALA A 241 13.28 -9.28 11.04
N ASP A 242 13.61 -9.48 12.32
CA ASP A 242 14.58 -10.47 12.77
C ASP A 242 14.00 -11.89 12.74
N LYS A 243 14.85 -12.89 12.50
CA LYS A 243 14.47 -14.31 12.47
C LYS A 243 13.76 -14.83 13.71
N GLN A 244 14.03 -14.24 14.88
CA GLN A 244 13.36 -14.62 16.13
C GLN A 244 11.85 -14.33 16.09
N ASN A 245 11.42 -13.41 15.24
CA ASN A 245 10.04 -12.96 15.11
C ASN A 245 9.26 -13.66 13.97
N TYR A 246 9.90 -14.45 13.10
CA TYR A 246 9.24 -14.95 11.87
C TYR A 246 8.06 -15.88 12.13
N GLN A 247 8.06 -16.64 13.23
CA GLN A 247 6.94 -17.52 13.57
C GLN A 247 5.67 -16.73 13.94
N ASP A 248 5.81 -15.74 14.83
CA ASP A 248 4.69 -14.88 15.24
C ASP A 248 4.24 -13.99 14.07
N MET A 249 5.21 -13.46 13.31
CA MET A 249 4.95 -12.70 12.10
C MET A 249 4.17 -13.51 11.07
N GLY A 250 4.52 -14.79 10.87
CA GLY A 250 3.80 -15.69 9.98
C GLY A 250 2.35 -15.90 10.40
N THR A 251 2.11 -16.00 11.71
CA THR A 251 0.75 -16.14 12.26
C THR A 251 -0.10 -14.90 11.96
N VAL A 252 0.44 -13.70 12.15
CA VAL A 252 -0.25 -12.44 11.81
C VAL A 252 -0.47 -12.31 10.31
N LEU A 253 0.54 -12.60 9.50
CA LEU A 253 0.48 -12.40 8.05
C LEU A 253 -0.50 -13.33 7.34
N GLN A 254 -0.84 -14.46 7.95
CA GLN A 254 -1.89 -15.33 7.48
C GLN A 254 -3.27 -14.65 7.47
N ASP A 255 -3.51 -13.65 8.32
CA ASP A 255 -4.77 -12.89 8.39
C ASP A 255 -4.81 -11.71 7.42
N SER A 256 -3.70 -11.42 6.74
CA SER A 256 -3.65 -10.41 5.66
C SER A 256 -4.46 -10.80 4.41
N ILE A 257 -5.07 -12.00 4.41
CA ILE A 257 -6.07 -12.40 3.41
C ILE A 257 -7.36 -11.57 3.47
N SER A 258 -7.54 -10.73 4.50
CA SER A 258 -8.60 -9.72 4.57
C SER A 258 -8.64 -8.80 3.34
N SER A 259 -7.50 -8.60 2.66
CA SER A 259 -7.39 -7.82 1.42
C SER A 259 -7.66 -8.62 0.14
N HIS A 260 -7.98 -9.91 0.22
CA HIS A 260 -8.19 -10.77 -0.95
C HIS A 260 -9.22 -10.15 -1.93
N PRO A 261 -8.96 -10.13 -3.25
CA PRO A 261 -7.84 -10.78 -3.95
C PRO A 261 -6.57 -9.92 -4.09
N ARG A 262 -6.50 -8.74 -3.46
CA ARG A 262 -5.29 -7.93 -3.44
C ARG A 262 -4.30 -8.48 -2.41
N VAL A 263 -3.03 -8.10 -2.57
CA VAL A 263 -2.00 -8.28 -1.55
C VAL A 263 -2.12 -7.10 -0.57
N HIS A 264 -2.24 -7.39 0.73
CA HIS A 264 -2.23 -6.36 1.77
C HIS A 264 -0.90 -5.59 1.77
N CYS A 265 -0.93 -4.28 1.93
CA CYS A 265 0.28 -3.43 1.84
C CYS A 265 1.36 -3.72 2.92
N VAL A 266 1.05 -4.47 3.98
CA VAL A 266 2.06 -4.97 4.95
C VAL A 266 3.21 -5.72 4.27
N TRP A 267 2.91 -6.44 3.18
CA TRP A 267 3.92 -7.19 2.43
C TRP A 267 4.91 -6.29 1.68
N ASP A 268 4.56 -5.03 1.40
CA ASP A 268 5.50 -4.04 0.86
C ASP A 268 6.56 -3.68 1.91
N GLU A 269 6.16 -3.39 3.14
CA GLU A 269 7.09 -3.08 4.23
C GLU A 269 7.97 -4.28 4.60
N ILE A 270 7.43 -5.49 4.56
CA ILE A 270 8.22 -6.72 4.76
C ILE A 270 9.26 -6.89 3.66
N SER A 271 8.88 -6.64 2.40
CA SER A 271 9.80 -6.74 1.26
C SER A 271 10.94 -5.74 1.42
N LEU A 272 10.65 -4.49 1.81
CA LEU A 272 11.66 -3.48 2.11
C LEU A 272 12.56 -3.87 3.29
N ALA A 273 12.02 -4.52 4.31
CA ALA A 273 12.77 -4.92 5.50
C ALA A 273 13.70 -6.12 5.27
N LEU A 274 13.38 -7.00 4.31
CA LEU A 274 14.08 -8.27 4.08
C LEU A 274 14.90 -8.31 2.79
N ILE A 275 14.39 -7.74 1.69
CA ILE A 275 15.06 -7.82 0.38
C ILE A 275 16.18 -6.77 0.35
N GLY A 276 17.42 -7.24 0.20
CA GLY A 276 18.60 -6.37 0.15
C GLY A 276 19.08 -5.86 1.52
N ASN A 277 18.43 -6.28 2.61
CA ASN A 277 18.88 -5.99 3.98
C ASN A 277 19.76 -7.14 4.50
N PRO A 278 21.07 -6.92 4.76
CA PRO A 278 21.95 -7.97 5.30
C PRO A 278 21.53 -8.49 6.67
N ALA A 279 20.76 -7.71 7.44
CA ALA A 279 20.25 -8.12 8.74
C ALA A 279 19.01 -9.03 8.64
N GLY A 280 18.35 -9.07 7.47
CA GLY A 280 17.19 -9.92 7.22
C GLY A 280 17.61 -11.29 6.68
N ASP A 281 16.95 -12.35 7.13
CA ASP A 281 17.12 -13.71 6.61
C ASP A 281 15.93 -14.05 5.71
N PHE A 282 16.00 -13.62 4.45
CA PHE A 282 14.94 -13.83 3.47
C PHE A 282 14.60 -15.32 3.29
N GLU A 283 15.59 -16.20 3.31
CA GLU A 283 15.38 -17.63 3.13
C GLU A 283 14.59 -18.23 4.29
N LEU A 284 15.03 -17.95 5.52
CA LEU A 284 14.33 -18.43 6.70
C LEU A 284 12.93 -17.83 6.81
N PHE A 285 12.77 -16.55 6.47
CA PHE A 285 11.45 -15.91 6.41
C PHE A 285 10.54 -16.60 5.40
N TRP A 286 11.00 -16.77 4.15
CA TRP A 286 10.18 -17.33 3.09
C TRP A 286 9.76 -18.77 3.40
N ASN A 287 10.68 -19.58 3.93
CA ASN A 287 10.38 -20.94 4.34
C ASN A 287 9.36 -20.96 5.49
N THR A 288 9.58 -20.16 6.54
CA THR A 288 8.71 -20.12 7.72
C THR A 288 7.31 -19.59 7.40
N VAL A 289 7.25 -18.40 6.79
CA VAL A 289 6.01 -17.63 6.66
C VAL A 289 5.24 -18.02 5.41
N VAL A 290 5.93 -18.25 4.29
CA VAL A 290 5.28 -18.43 2.99
C VAL A 290 5.16 -19.91 2.64
N GLN A 291 6.24 -20.70 2.71
CA GLN A 291 6.17 -22.13 2.39
C GLN A 291 5.33 -22.89 3.41
N ASP A 292 5.70 -22.78 4.69
CA ASP A 292 5.06 -23.54 5.77
C ASP A 292 3.79 -22.85 6.28
N GLY A 293 3.75 -21.51 6.24
CA GLY A 293 2.57 -20.75 6.64
C GLY A 293 1.47 -20.67 5.55
N LEU A 294 1.77 -20.16 4.35
CA LEU A 294 0.75 -19.90 3.33
C LEU A 294 0.47 -21.11 2.43
N PHE A 295 1.51 -21.75 1.88
CA PHE A 295 1.35 -22.82 0.90
C PHE A 295 0.90 -24.16 1.49
N GLN A 296 0.99 -24.34 2.81
CA GLN A 296 0.39 -25.49 3.50
C GLN A 296 -1.03 -25.22 4.03
N SER A 297 -1.59 -24.03 3.79
CA SER A 297 -2.87 -23.62 4.37
C SER A 297 -4.02 -23.64 3.36
N THR A 298 -5.03 -22.80 3.58
CA THR A 298 -6.25 -22.67 2.77
C THR A 298 -5.96 -22.23 1.33
N HIS A 299 -6.95 -22.39 0.45
CA HIS A 299 -6.83 -21.93 -0.93
C HIS A 299 -6.58 -20.42 -1.04
N ASP A 300 -7.23 -19.60 -0.21
CA ASP A 300 -7.05 -18.15 -0.21
C ASP A 300 -5.62 -17.74 0.19
N ARG A 301 -5.01 -18.47 1.14
CA ARG A 301 -3.62 -18.24 1.56
C ARG A 301 -2.61 -18.70 0.50
N LYS A 302 -2.88 -19.82 -0.18
CA LYS A 302 -2.11 -20.26 -1.36
C LYS A 302 -2.22 -19.25 -2.52
N PHE A 303 -3.40 -18.68 -2.74
CA PHE A 303 -3.60 -17.61 -3.70
C PHE A 303 -2.74 -16.39 -3.36
N LEU A 304 -2.75 -15.95 -2.09
CA LEU A 304 -1.85 -14.90 -1.61
C LEU A 304 -0.39 -15.25 -1.89
N GLY A 305 0.04 -16.49 -1.59
CA GLY A 305 1.37 -16.99 -1.93
C GLY A 305 1.74 -16.82 -3.41
N PHE A 306 0.82 -17.13 -4.33
CA PHE A 306 1.05 -16.88 -5.77
C PHE A 306 1.18 -15.40 -6.12
N GLN A 307 0.39 -14.52 -5.50
CA GLN A 307 0.53 -13.08 -5.71
C GLN A 307 1.86 -12.54 -5.15
N LEU A 308 2.33 -13.07 -4.02
CA LEU A 308 3.65 -12.72 -3.46
C LEU A 308 4.78 -13.13 -4.39
N VAL A 309 4.72 -14.33 -4.98
CA VAL A 309 5.69 -14.76 -6.01
C VAL A 309 5.74 -13.76 -7.17
N LYS A 310 4.57 -13.32 -7.67
CA LYS A 310 4.51 -12.32 -8.76
C LYS A 310 5.16 -10.99 -8.36
N LYS A 311 4.92 -10.55 -7.13
CA LYS A 311 5.41 -9.27 -6.61
C LYS A 311 6.92 -9.27 -6.34
N ILE A 312 7.46 -10.39 -5.86
CA ILE A 312 8.85 -10.51 -5.37
C ILE A 312 9.81 -10.96 -6.48
N LEU A 313 9.37 -11.77 -7.45
CA LEU A 313 10.22 -12.29 -8.52
C LEU A 313 11.04 -11.20 -9.27
N PRO A 314 10.50 -10.00 -9.59
CA PRO A 314 11.29 -8.95 -10.23
C PRO A 314 12.40 -8.34 -9.37
N GLN A 315 12.38 -8.58 -8.04
CA GLN A 315 13.21 -7.89 -7.05
C GLN A 315 14.32 -8.77 -6.45
N ILE A 316 14.31 -10.08 -6.73
CA ILE A 316 15.26 -11.04 -6.14
C ILE A 316 16.46 -11.31 -7.04
N SER A 317 17.55 -11.75 -6.42
CA SER A 317 18.71 -12.30 -7.13
C SER A 317 18.49 -13.75 -7.56
N ALA A 318 19.33 -14.23 -8.46
CA ALA A 318 19.39 -15.62 -8.89
C ALA A 318 19.44 -16.59 -7.69
N LYS A 319 20.25 -16.29 -6.67
CA LYS A 319 20.42 -17.15 -5.48
C LYS A 319 19.12 -17.41 -4.71
N GLN A 320 18.16 -16.49 -4.78
CA GLN A 320 16.89 -16.58 -4.06
C GLN A 320 15.78 -17.29 -4.87
N VAL A 321 16.01 -17.62 -6.15
CA VAL A 321 15.00 -18.26 -7.00
C VAL A 321 14.64 -19.66 -6.49
N SER A 322 15.63 -20.43 -6.00
CA SER A 322 15.42 -21.75 -5.40
C SER A 322 14.57 -21.70 -4.14
N VAL A 323 14.73 -20.65 -3.34
CA VAL A 323 13.91 -20.37 -2.15
C VAL A 323 12.47 -20.03 -2.57
N LEU A 324 12.32 -19.12 -3.54
CA LEU A 324 11.00 -18.64 -4.00
C LEU A 324 10.16 -19.79 -4.58
N PHE A 325 10.77 -20.63 -5.41
CA PHE A 325 10.16 -21.79 -6.08
C PHE A 325 10.53 -23.12 -5.39
N SER A 326 10.42 -23.17 -4.06
CA SER A 326 10.66 -24.39 -3.29
C SER A 326 9.43 -25.30 -3.18
N GLY A 327 9.55 -26.41 -2.44
CA GLY A 327 8.67 -27.58 -2.57
C GLY A 327 7.16 -27.33 -2.36
N HIS A 328 6.74 -26.57 -1.34
CA HIS A 328 5.31 -26.35 -1.09
C HIS A 328 4.67 -25.43 -2.13
N MET A 329 5.39 -24.38 -2.53
CA MET A 329 5.01 -23.51 -3.64
C MET A 329 4.90 -24.30 -4.94
N MET A 330 5.94 -25.05 -5.32
CA MET A 330 5.99 -25.80 -6.58
C MET A 330 4.89 -26.86 -6.66
N ARG A 331 4.68 -27.61 -5.58
CA ARG A 331 3.58 -28.58 -5.48
C ARG A 331 2.22 -27.90 -5.63
N SER A 332 2.01 -26.77 -4.95
CA SER A 332 0.76 -26.01 -5.06
C SER A 332 0.55 -25.48 -6.49
N PHE A 333 1.61 -25.00 -7.14
CA PHE A 333 1.57 -24.47 -8.49
C PHE A 333 1.24 -25.56 -9.52
N ILE A 334 1.94 -26.69 -9.48
CA ILE A 334 1.69 -27.84 -10.37
C ILE A 334 0.27 -28.38 -10.17
N ASN A 335 -0.15 -28.59 -8.91
CA ASN A 335 -1.50 -29.08 -8.60
C ASN A 335 -2.60 -28.13 -9.08
N SER A 336 -2.35 -26.81 -9.01
CA SER A 336 -3.28 -25.80 -9.52
C SER A 336 -3.41 -25.87 -11.04
N LEU A 337 -2.31 -26.11 -11.76
CA LEU A 337 -2.32 -26.16 -13.22
C LEU A 337 -2.81 -27.49 -13.80
N SER A 338 -2.57 -28.60 -13.11
CA SER A 338 -2.77 -29.97 -13.63
C SER A 338 -4.24 -30.28 -14.00
N SER A 339 -5.20 -29.62 -13.35
CA SER A 339 -6.63 -29.80 -13.61
C SER A 339 -7.36 -28.46 -13.65
N SER A 340 -8.22 -28.29 -14.66
CA SER A 340 -9.11 -27.14 -14.78
C SER A 340 -10.21 -27.09 -13.73
N GLN A 341 -10.41 -28.18 -12.98
CA GLN A 341 -11.34 -28.24 -11.85
C GLN A 341 -10.71 -27.81 -10.52
N SER A 342 -9.40 -27.54 -10.50
CA SER A 342 -8.72 -27.07 -9.29
C SER A 342 -9.22 -25.68 -8.89
N TYR A 343 -9.46 -25.47 -7.59
CA TYR A 343 -9.94 -24.18 -7.06
C TYR A 343 -9.02 -23.01 -7.46
N LEU A 344 -7.70 -23.27 -7.50
CA LEU A 344 -6.68 -22.26 -7.81
C LEU A 344 -6.25 -22.29 -9.27
N HIS A 345 -7.00 -22.94 -10.16
CA HIS A 345 -6.59 -23.12 -11.56
C HIS A 345 -6.33 -21.80 -12.27
N GLU A 346 -7.27 -20.84 -12.15
CA GLU A 346 -7.12 -19.53 -12.78
C GLU A 346 -5.96 -18.73 -12.17
N ALA A 347 -5.76 -18.81 -10.86
CA ALA A 347 -4.63 -18.16 -10.19
C ALA A 347 -3.29 -18.75 -10.64
N GLY A 348 -3.20 -20.08 -10.75
CA GLY A 348 -2.04 -20.78 -11.30
C GLY A 348 -1.77 -20.38 -12.75
N LYS A 349 -2.80 -20.37 -13.61
CA LYS A 349 -2.66 -19.92 -15.01
C LYS A 349 -2.17 -18.48 -15.11
N GLN A 350 -2.71 -17.58 -14.30
CA GLN A 350 -2.28 -16.18 -14.25
C GLN A 350 -0.82 -16.04 -13.81
N LEU A 351 -0.39 -16.80 -12.79
CA LEU A 351 1.02 -16.82 -12.38
C LEU A 351 1.87 -17.31 -13.56
N ALA A 352 1.56 -18.48 -14.13
CA ALA A 352 2.29 -19.09 -15.23
C ALA A 352 2.44 -18.16 -16.45
N SER A 353 1.36 -17.50 -16.87
CA SER A 353 1.38 -16.57 -18.00
C SER A 353 2.12 -15.27 -17.71
N SER A 354 2.19 -14.84 -16.45
CA SER A 354 2.91 -13.64 -16.05
C SER A 354 4.43 -13.84 -15.90
N LEU A 355 4.91 -15.07 -15.67
CA LEU A 355 6.32 -15.36 -15.41
C LEU A 355 7.29 -14.77 -16.45
N PRO A 356 7.07 -14.88 -17.78
CA PRO A 356 7.99 -14.30 -18.76
C PRO A 356 8.11 -12.78 -18.66
N ALA A 357 7.01 -12.08 -18.38
CA ALA A 357 7.02 -10.63 -18.21
C ALA A 357 7.75 -10.22 -16.93
N LEU A 358 7.50 -10.93 -15.82
CA LEU A 358 8.14 -10.69 -14.52
C LEU A 358 9.65 -10.93 -14.58
N VAL A 359 10.08 -12.01 -15.24
CA VAL A 359 11.51 -12.32 -15.44
C VAL A 359 12.19 -11.25 -16.29
N ASN A 360 11.51 -10.70 -17.31
CA ASN A 360 12.06 -9.62 -18.12
C ASN A 360 12.17 -8.27 -17.38
N GLN A 361 11.43 -8.08 -16.28
CA GLN A 361 11.57 -6.93 -15.39
C GLN A 361 12.75 -7.09 -14.42
N ASN A 362 13.24 -8.31 -14.21
CA ASN A 362 14.39 -8.58 -13.36
C ASN A 362 15.70 -8.30 -14.13
N THR A 363 16.67 -7.70 -13.45
CA THR A 363 17.96 -7.30 -14.05
C THR A 363 19.04 -8.38 -13.96
N ASP A 364 18.86 -9.40 -13.12
CA ASP A 364 19.81 -10.51 -12.95
C ASP A 364 19.62 -11.58 -14.04
N PRO A 365 20.59 -11.77 -14.96
CA PRO A 365 20.48 -12.73 -16.06
C PRO A 365 20.48 -14.19 -15.61
N GLY A 366 20.83 -14.49 -14.35
CA GLY A 366 20.78 -15.83 -13.77
C GLY A 366 19.37 -16.27 -13.37
N VAL A 367 18.46 -15.32 -13.12
CA VAL A 367 17.08 -15.60 -12.71
C VAL A 367 16.30 -16.47 -13.70
N PRO A 368 16.22 -16.17 -15.02
CA PRO A 368 15.51 -17.04 -15.97
C PRO A 368 16.09 -18.47 -15.99
N VAL A 369 17.41 -18.60 -15.91
CA VAL A 369 18.09 -19.91 -15.93
C VAL A 369 17.70 -20.71 -14.70
N LEU A 370 17.82 -20.14 -13.49
CA LEU A 370 17.50 -20.85 -12.26
C LEU A 370 16.00 -21.14 -12.13
N LEU A 371 15.13 -20.26 -12.62
CA LEU A 371 13.69 -20.52 -12.64
C LEU A 371 13.37 -21.75 -13.51
N LEU A 372 13.96 -21.83 -14.70
CA LEU A 372 13.82 -23.02 -15.56
C LEU A 372 14.34 -24.27 -14.85
N LYS A 373 15.48 -24.19 -14.15
CA LYS A 373 16.00 -25.31 -13.35
C LYS A 373 15.03 -25.71 -12.24
N GLN A 374 14.31 -24.79 -11.58
CA GLN A 374 13.31 -25.13 -10.57
C GLN A 374 12.07 -25.79 -11.17
N LEU A 375 11.55 -25.27 -12.30
CA LEU A 375 10.36 -25.82 -12.97
C LEU A 375 10.59 -27.22 -13.52
N LEU A 376 11.79 -27.47 -14.01
CA LEU A 376 12.18 -28.72 -14.65
C LEU A 376 12.83 -29.70 -13.67
N GLY A 377 13.44 -29.20 -12.61
CA GLY A 377 14.23 -29.99 -11.68
C GLY A 377 13.44 -30.75 -10.63
N ARG A 378 14.08 -31.04 -9.50
CA ARG A 378 13.58 -31.95 -8.45
C ARG A 378 12.19 -31.59 -7.91
N GLN A 379 11.93 -30.31 -7.66
CA GLN A 379 10.63 -29.83 -7.16
C GLN A 379 9.59 -29.65 -8.29
N GLY A 380 10.04 -29.74 -9.54
CA GLY A 380 9.26 -29.56 -10.73
C GLY A 380 8.99 -30.88 -11.46
N ASN A 381 9.01 -30.82 -12.79
CA ASN A 381 8.91 -32.00 -13.64
C ASN A 381 9.58 -31.74 -15.00
N MET A 382 10.40 -32.67 -15.49
CA MET A 382 11.01 -32.58 -16.84
C MET A 382 9.97 -32.41 -17.97
N HIS A 383 8.75 -32.87 -17.76
CA HIS A 383 7.61 -32.72 -18.66
C HIS A 383 6.60 -31.68 -18.15
N PHE A 384 7.05 -30.63 -17.46
CA PHE A 384 6.22 -29.63 -16.78
C PHE A 384 5.05 -29.13 -17.66
N ASP A 385 5.33 -28.67 -18.88
CA ASP A 385 4.31 -28.12 -19.78
C ASP A 385 3.26 -29.17 -20.19
N LYS A 386 3.68 -30.42 -20.39
CA LYS A 386 2.78 -31.54 -20.68
C LYS A 386 1.91 -31.89 -19.46
N LEU A 387 2.49 -31.94 -18.27
CA LEU A 387 1.79 -32.24 -17.02
C LEU A 387 0.75 -31.16 -16.68
N THR A 388 1.16 -29.90 -16.83
CA THR A 388 0.35 -28.73 -16.46
C THR A 388 -0.57 -28.25 -17.56
N LYS A 389 -0.43 -28.79 -18.79
CA LYS A 389 -1.15 -28.34 -19.99
C LYS A 389 -0.95 -26.84 -20.26
N THR A 390 0.28 -26.37 -20.06
CA THR A 390 0.70 -24.98 -20.29
C THR A 390 1.86 -24.91 -21.28
N ARG A 391 2.31 -23.68 -21.59
CA ARG A 391 3.56 -23.40 -22.33
C ARG A 391 4.51 -22.57 -21.47
N THR A 392 4.55 -22.87 -20.18
CA THR A 392 5.26 -22.04 -19.20
C THR A 392 6.77 -22.12 -19.42
N VAL A 393 7.30 -23.34 -19.56
CA VAL A 393 8.72 -23.57 -19.82
C VAL A 393 9.09 -23.04 -21.20
N ASP A 394 8.30 -23.35 -22.23
CA ASP A 394 8.52 -22.86 -23.60
C ASP A 394 8.62 -21.32 -23.66
N ASN A 395 7.68 -20.61 -23.04
CA ASN A 395 7.70 -19.14 -22.99
C ASN A 395 8.89 -18.60 -22.18
N LEU A 396 9.33 -19.30 -21.12
CA LEU A 396 10.49 -18.90 -20.30
C LEU A 396 11.82 -19.15 -21.02
N LEU A 397 11.93 -20.16 -21.88
CA LEU A 397 13.12 -20.35 -22.71
C LEU A 397 13.36 -19.11 -23.60
N GLY A 398 12.29 -18.48 -24.09
CA GLY A 398 12.35 -17.25 -24.87
C GLY A 398 12.84 -16.01 -24.12
N THR A 399 12.98 -16.06 -22.78
CA THR A 399 13.49 -14.92 -21.98
C THR A 399 14.98 -15.00 -21.69
N LEU A 400 15.64 -16.12 -22.04
CA LEU A 400 17.07 -16.29 -21.84
C LEU A 400 17.87 -15.31 -22.71
N LYS A 401 18.82 -14.60 -22.08
CA LYS A 401 19.69 -13.59 -22.73
C LYS A 401 21.16 -13.93 -22.51
N GLY A 402 22.03 -13.42 -23.38
CA GLY A 402 23.49 -13.55 -23.24
C GLY A 402 23.97 -14.99 -23.16
N SER A 403 24.70 -15.34 -22.10
CA SER A 403 25.20 -16.70 -21.84
C SER A 403 24.12 -17.66 -21.31
N GLY A 404 22.93 -17.17 -20.95
CA GLY A 404 21.84 -17.95 -20.36
C GLY A 404 21.48 -19.24 -21.11
N PRO A 405 21.28 -19.21 -22.45
CA PRO A 405 21.01 -20.43 -23.23
C PRO A 405 22.12 -21.47 -23.12
N LYS A 406 23.39 -21.06 -23.17
CA LYS A 406 24.54 -21.97 -23.03
C LYS A 406 24.59 -22.60 -21.65
N THR A 407 24.39 -21.79 -20.60
CA THR A 407 24.35 -22.27 -19.21
C THR A 407 23.22 -23.27 -18.97
N PHE A 408 22.05 -23.00 -19.56
CA PHE A 408 20.90 -23.89 -19.44
C PHE A 408 21.11 -25.22 -20.18
N VAL A 409 21.65 -25.17 -21.41
CA VAL A 409 22.01 -26.39 -22.17
C VAL A 409 23.07 -27.21 -21.45
N ALA A 410 24.11 -26.58 -20.90
CA ALA A 410 25.14 -27.29 -20.13
C ALA A 410 24.55 -28.04 -18.94
N TRP A 411 23.60 -27.45 -18.23
CA TRP A 411 22.89 -28.12 -17.13
C TRP A 411 22.03 -29.30 -17.61
N LEU A 412 21.37 -29.20 -18.77
CA LEU A 412 20.62 -30.32 -19.35
C LEU A 412 21.53 -31.49 -19.75
N LEU A 413 22.72 -31.20 -20.30
CA LEU A 413 23.72 -32.22 -20.63
C LEU A 413 24.22 -32.94 -19.37
N ASP A 414 24.53 -32.20 -18.31
CA ASP A 414 24.95 -32.77 -17.03
C ASP A 414 23.87 -33.69 -16.42
N ILE A 415 22.60 -33.29 -16.45
CA ILE A 415 21.48 -34.15 -16.02
C ILE A 415 21.39 -35.42 -16.87
N PHE A 416 21.55 -35.30 -18.19
CA PHE A 416 21.49 -36.44 -19.09
C PHE A 416 22.62 -37.43 -18.82
N GLU A 417 23.83 -36.94 -18.58
CA GLU A 417 25.01 -37.75 -18.26
C GLU A 417 24.89 -38.45 -16.91
N ARG A 418 24.38 -37.75 -15.88
CA ARG A 418 24.20 -38.32 -14.53
C ARG A 418 22.98 -39.22 -14.40
N GLY A 419 21.94 -38.98 -15.20
CA GLY A 419 20.66 -39.72 -15.15
C GLY A 419 19.71 -39.28 -14.04
N PHE A 420 20.00 -38.20 -13.30
CA PHE A 420 19.12 -37.62 -12.29
C PHE A 420 19.36 -36.12 -12.11
N VAL A 421 18.44 -35.43 -11.41
CA VAL A 421 18.55 -33.99 -11.10
C VAL A 421 19.03 -33.79 -9.65
N GLU A 422 20.16 -33.11 -9.45
CA GLU A 422 20.70 -32.74 -8.13
C GLU A 422 20.04 -31.48 -7.54
N ASP A 423 20.21 -31.29 -6.23
CA ASP A 423 19.81 -30.06 -5.52
C ASP A 423 20.70 -28.90 -5.95
N SER A 424 20.08 -27.83 -6.45
CA SER A 424 20.76 -26.58 -6.78
C SER A 424 21.07 -25.73 -5.53
N THR A 425 21.57 -26.37 -4.45
CA THR A 425 21.96 -25.68 -3.21
C THR A 425 23.46 -25.75 -2.90
N GLU A 426 24.27 -26.41 -3.72
CA GLU A 426 25.72 -26.43 -3.51
C GLU A 426 26.48 -26.00 -4.78
N SER A 427 26.91 -24.75 -4.80
CA SER A 427 28.18 -24.32 -5.39
C SER A 427 28.59 -23.00 -4.73
N GLU A 428 29.81 -22.99 -4.18
CA GLU A 428 30.50 -21.92 -3.45
C GLU A 428 30.36 -20.50 -4.04
#